data_AF-A0A7Z8G5A0-F1
#
_entry.id   AF-A0A7Z8G5A0-F1
#
_cell.length_a   1.000
_cell.length_b   1.000
_cell.length_c   1.000
_cell.angle_alpha   90.00
_cell.angle_beta   90.00
_cell.angle_gamma   90.00
#
_symmetry.space_group_name_H-M   'P 1'
#
loop_
_entity.id
_entity.type
_entity.pdbx_description
1 polymer ?
#
loop_
_entity_poly.entity_id
_entity_poly.type
_entity_poly.pdbx_seq_one_letter_code
_entity_poly.pdbx_strand_id
1 'polypeptide(L)'
;MNRQTEYLLTLIGAILNALFAFVVILITGLAGIGMSSQMNQMYDTDYYNTSYYDGSEGAFIVGILIVVVIWLVATSIFGFIAAFKLKKGHLGWGIAILVLGGLSITSIHGILWVIAGIMTLTRTNKINENPDLLTDDLSHLKKLYDEGMITKDEYEKKKNEWLNF
;
A
#
# COMPACT_ATOMS: atom_id res chain seq x y z
N MET A 1 -15.11 -12.71 -8.83
CA MET A 1 -13.90 -13.35 -8.25
C MET A 1 -13.56 -12.66 -6.93
N ASN A 2 -13.14 -13.43 -5.93
CA ASN A 2 -13.02 -12.95 -4.55
C ASN A 2 -11.70 -12.18 -4.31
N ARG A 3 -11.78 -10.86 -4.05
CA ARG A 3 -10.62 -9.99 -3.71
C ARG A 3 -10.32 -9.92 -2.20
N GLN A 4 -10.64 -11.01 -1.49
CA GLN A 4 -10.54 -11.07 -0.04
C GLN A 4 -9.10 -10.92 0.45
N THR A 5 -8.12 -11.50 -0.25
CA THR A 5 -6.72 -11.47 0.18
C THR A 5 -6.13 -10.07 0.06
N GLU A 6 -6.35 -9.37 -1.06
CA GLU A 6 -5.87 -8.00 -1.29
C GLU A 6 -6.51 -7.03 -0.29
N TYR A 7 -7.82 -7.19 -0.06
CA TYR A 7 -8.57 -6.45 0.96
C TYR A 7 -7.98 -6.66 2.37
N LEU A 8 -7.80 -7.92 2.78
CA LEU A 8 -7.36 -8.27 4.13
C LEU A 8 -5.93 -7.77 4.39
N LEU A 9 -5.01 -7.96 3.44
CA LEU A 9 -3.63 -7.47 3.54
C LEU A 9 -3.58 -5.95 3.67
N THR A 10 -4.36 -5.24 2.86
CA THR A 10 -4.43 -3.77 2.93
C THR A 10 -5.01 -3.29 4.26
N LEU A 11 -6.07 -3.96 4.73
CA LEU A 11 -6.73 -3.64 5.99
C LEU A 11 -5.82 -3.89 7.20
N ILE A 12 -5.15 -5.04 7.25
CA ILE A 12 -4.19 -5.37 8.32
C ILE A 12 -3.06 -4.35 8.32
N GLY A 13 -2.51 -4.00 7.15
CA GLY A 13 -1.51 -2.95 7.04
C GLY A 13 -2.00 -1.60 7.59
N ALA A 14 -3.24 -1.20 7.27
CA ALA A 14 -3.82 0.05 7.78
C ALA A 14 -4.01 0.03 9.30
N ILE A 15 -4.44 -1.10 9.88
CA ILE A 15 -4.59 -1.29 11.32
C ILE A 15 -3.22 -1.23 12.02
N LEU A 16 -2.21 -1.91 11.48
CA LEU A 16 -0.85 -1.87 12.04
C LEU A 16 -0.27 -0.45 12.01
N ASN A 17 -0.46 0.27 10.90
CA ASN A 17 -0.06 1.67 10.80
C ASN A 17 -0.83 2.57 11.79
N ALA A 18 -2.12 2.33 12.00
CA ALA A 18 -2.92 3.04 13.00
C ALA A 18 -2.41 2.82 14.43
N LEU A 19 -2.09 1.58 14.78
CA LEU A 19 -1.52 1.23 16.08
C LEU A 19 -0.14 1.88 16.27
N PHE A 20 0.69 1.87 15.23
CA PHE A 20 1.97 2.56 15.26
C PHE A 20 1.81 4.07 15.44
N ALA A 21 0.88 4.69 14.70
CA ALA A 21 0.55 6.10 14.83
C ALA A 21 0.10 6.44 16.27
N PHE A 22 -0.72 5.59 16.88
CA PHE A 22 -1.17 5.76 18.26
C PHE A 22 0.00 5.76 19.25
N VAL A 23 0.96 4.84 19.10
CA VAL A 23 2.17 4.81 19.95
C VAL A 23 2.99 6.08 19.76
N VAL A 24 3.20 6.53 18.52
CA VAL A 24 3.96 7.76 18.24
C VAL A 24 3.25 9.00 18.80
N ILE A 25 1.91 9.04 18.75
CA ILE A 25 1.11 10.11 19.38
C ILE A 25 1.39 10.17 20.88
N LEU A 26 1.38 9.03 21.58
CA LEU A 26 1.68 8.99 23.02
C LEU A 26 3.10 9.47 23.32
N ILE A 27 4.09 9.00 22.57
CA ILE A 27 5.49 9.42 22.72
C ILE A 27 5.63 10.92 22.50
N THR A 28 4.97 11.45 21.46
CA THR A 28 5.02 12.89 21.13
C THR A 28 4.36 13.73 22.22
N GLY A 29 3.21 13.28 22.74
CA GLY A 29 2.52 13.94 23.85
C GLY A 29 3.35 13.95 25.14
N LEU A 30 3.95 12.81 25.49
CA LEU A 30 4.85 12.68 26.64
C LEU A 30 6.09 13.56 26.50
N ALA A 31 6.70 13.60 25.31
CA ALA A 31 7.85 14.47 25.03
C ALA A 31 7.49 15.95 25.18
N GLY A 32 6.33 16.37 24.68
CA GLY A 32 5.83 17.75 24.84
C GLY A 32 5.57 18.14 26.31
N ILE A 33 5.04 17.22 27.12
CA ILE A 33 4.83 17.44 28.56
C ILE A 33 6.16 17.50 29.32
N GLY A 34 7.11 16.60 28.99
CA GLY A 34 8.44 16.59 29.59
C GLY A 34 9.17 17.91 29.34
N MET A 35 9.07 18.44 28.13
CA MET A 35 9.65 19.74 27.78
C MET A 35 9.02 20.92 28.53
N SER A 36 7.69 20.98 28.61
CA SER A 36 7.02 22.09 29.29
C SER A 36 7.31 22.12 30.79
N SER A 37 7.49 20.95 31.42
CA SER A 37 7.88 20.87 32.83
C SER A 37 9.31 21.34 33.10
N GLN A 38 10.27 21.07 32.20
CA GLN A 38 11.65 21.57 32.31
C GLN A 38 11.73 23.10 32.16
N MET A 39 10.99 23.70 31.23
CA MET A 39 10.93 25.16 31.07
C MET A 39 10.36 25.86 32.31
N ASN A 40 9.37 25.26 32.97
CA ASN A 40 8.77 25.82 34.19
C ASN A 40 9.72 25.78 35.40
N GLN A 41 10.58 24.76 35.54
CA GLN A 41 11.55 24.71 36.66
C GLN A 41 12.70 25.70 36.51
N MET A 42 13.04 26.08 35.27
CA MET A 42 14.09 27.05 34.98
C MET A 42 13.68 28.49 35.38
N TYR A 43 12.37 28.77 35.45
CA TYR A 43 11.85 30.06 35.91
C TYR A 43 11.85 30.23 37.44
N ASP A 44 11.96 29.13 38.20
CA ASP A 44 11.79 29.12 39.67
C ASP A 44 13.11 28.90 40.43
N THR A 45 14.24 28.72 39.73
CA THR A 45 15.55 28.49 40.34
C THR A 45 16.48 29.70 40.18
N ASP A 46 16.84 30.30 41.31
CA ASP A 46 17.72 31.47 41.43
C ASP A 46 19.05 31.34 40.65
N TYR A 47 19.15 32.17 39.60
CA TYR A 47 20.28 32.90 38.98
C TYR A 47 21.76 32.42 39.02
N TYR A 48 22.19 31.41 39.77
CA TYR A 48 23.62 31.22 40.05
C TYR A 48 24.32 29.99 39.49
N ASN A 49 23.65 29.02 38.87
CA ASN A 49 24.39 27.92 38.21
C ASN A 49 23.54 27.12 37.21
N THR A 50 23.00 27.77 36.18
CA THR A 50 22.31 27.06 35.11
C THR A 50 23.17 27.07 33.85
N SER A 51 23.79 25.92 33.58
CA SER A 51 24.23 25.56 32.23
C SER A 51 23.06 25.84 31.29
N TYR A 52 23.25 26.78 30.36
CA TYR A 52 22.23 27.23 29.41
C TYR A 52 21.82 26.04 28.55
N TYR A 53 20.79 25.29 28.97
CA TYR A 53 20.19 24.25 28.15
C TYR A 53 19.29 24.97 27.14
N ASP A 54 19.79 25.14 25.93
CA ASP A 54 19.02 25.74 24.84
C ASP A 54 17.89 24.77 24.48
N GLY A 55 16.68 25.04 24.97
CA GLY A 55 15.49 24.24 24.73
C GLY A 55 15.05 24.18 23.25
N SER A 56 15.75 24.88 22.36
CA SER A 56 15.53 24.90 20.91
C SER A 56 15.61 23.51 20.28
N GLU A 57 16.54 22.65 20.72
CA GLU A 57 16.73 21.31 20.17
C GLU A 57 15.54 20.38 20.49
N GLY A 58 15.06 20.42 21.74
CA GLY A 58 13.88 19.65 22.14
C GLY A 58 12.62 20.08 21.38
N ALA A 59 12.43 21.39 21.21
CA ALA A 59 11.27 21.95 20.52
C ALA A 59 11.27 21.56 19.04
N PHE A 60 12.44 21.56 18.42
CA PHE A 60 12.63 21.11 17.05
C PHE A 60 12.26 19.62 16.89
N ILE A 61 12.72 18.75 17.80
CA ILE A 61 12.41 17.32 17.76
C ILE A 61 10.90 17.08 17.91
N VAL A 62 10.24 17.71 18.88
CA VAL A 62 8.78 17.59 19.06
C VAL A 62 8.03 18.11 17.83
N GLY A 63 8.51 19.19 17.22
CA GLY A 63 7.97 19.71 15.95
C GLY A 63 8.04 18.68 14.82
N ILE A 64 9.17 18.00 14.65
CA ILE A 64 9.31 16.91 13.66
C ILE A 64 8.36 15.77 13.97
N LEU A 65 8.25 15.35 15.24
CA LEU A 65 7.36 14.26 15.64
C LEU A 65 5.90 14.56 15.34
N ILE A 66 5.44 15.80 15.52
CA ILE A 66 4.08 16.22 15.15
C ILE A 66 3.85 16.05 13.64
N VAL A 67 4.81 16.44 12.80
CA VAL A 67 4.71 16.25 11.34
C VAL A 67 4.63 14.76 10.98
N VAL A 68 5.46 13.92 11.63
CA VAL A 68 5.42 12.46 11.45
C VAL A 68 4.09 11.87 11.87
N VAL A 69 3.50 12.32 12.98
CA VAL A 69 2.17 11.91 13.44
C VAL A 69 1.10 12.23 12.41
N ILE A 70 1.08 13.45 11.88
CA ILE A 70 0.10 13.87 10.85
C ILE A 70 0.22 12.97 9.62
N TRP A 71 1.45 12.68 9.19
CA TRP A 71 1.72 11.78 8.08
C TRP A 71 1.21 10.35 8.33
N LEU A 72 1.50 9.78 9.51
CA LEU A 72 1.06 8.43 9.87
C LEU A 72 -0.47 8.32 9.95
N VAL A 73 -1.14 9.34 10.50
CA VAL A 73 -2.61 9.39 10.55
C VAL A 73 -3.19 9.48 9.14
N ALA A 74 -2.67 10.37 8.29
CA ALA A 74 -3.13 10.53 6.91
C ALA A 74 -2.98 9.23 6.11
N THR A 75 -1.82 8.57 6.21
CA THR A 75 -1.57 7.29 5.52
C THR A 75 -2.42 6.15 6.07
N SER A 76 -2.74 6.14 7.37
CA SER A 76 -3.66 5.17 7.96
C SER A 76 -5.08 5.31 7.39
N ILE A 77 -5.62 6.53 7.38
CA ILE A 77 -6.94 6.83 6.79
C ILE A 77 -6.97 6.40 5.32
N PHE A 78 -5.92 6.73 4.58
CA PHE A 78 -5.80 6.35 3.18
C PHE A 78 -5.77 4.83 2.99
N GLY A 79 -5.04 4.10 3.84
CA GLY A 79 -5.00 2.63 3.85
C GLY A 79 -6.38 2.01 4.09
N PHE A 80 -7.18 2.55 5.01
CA PHE A 80 -8.56 2.11 5.23
C PHE A 80 -9.44 2.33 4.00
N ILE A 81 -9.37 3.52 3.39
CA ILE A 81 -10.12 3.82 2.16
C ILE A 81 -9.71 2.88 1.02
N ALA A 82 -8.42 2.64 0.87
CA ALA A 82 -7.87 1.74 -0.14
C ALA A 82 -8.40 0.31 0.04
N ALA A 83 -8.43 -0.22 1.26
CA ALA A 83 -8.95 -1.55 1.54
C ALA A 83 -10.41 -1.69 1.03
N PHE A 84 -11.31 -0.79 1.42
CA PHE A 84 -12.71 -0.87 1.01
C PHE A 84 -12.91 -0.69 -0.50
N LYS A 85 -12.08 0.13 -1.15
CA LYS A 85 -12.15 0.30 -2.61
C LYS A 85 -11.56 -0.88 -3.39
N LEU A 86 -10.54 -1.53 -2.86
CA LEU A 86 -10.01 -2.79 -3.42
C LEU A 86 -11.04 -3.91 -3.36
N LYS A 87 -11.81 -4.00 -2.26
CA LYS A 87 -12.95 -4.93 -2.13
C LYS A 87 -14.00 -4.73 -3.23
N LYS A 88 -14.21 -3.48 -3.69
CA LYS A 88 -15.15 -3.13 -4.76
C LYS A 88 -14.61 -3.31 -6.18
N GLY A 89 -13.35 -3.70 -6.35
CA GLY A 89 -12.79 -3.96 -7.68
C GLY A 89 -11.97 -2.82 -8.30
N HIS A 90 -11.80 -1.68 -7.63
CA HIS A 90 -11.11 -0.52 -8.22
C HIS A 90 -9.59 -0.72 -8.29
N LEU A 91 -9.06 -0.92 -9.51
CA LEU A 91 -7.65 -1.20 -9.76
C LEU A 91 -6.70 -0.05 -9.41
N GLY A 92 -7.12 1.20 -9.60
CA GLY A 92 -6.29 2.37 -9.28
C GLY A 92 -5.87 2.42 -7.81
N TRP A 93 -6.64 1.81 -6.90
CA TRP A 93 -6.29 1.72 -5.48
C TRP A 93 -5.20 0.68 -5.20
N GLY A 94 -5.02 -0.31 -6.09
CA GLY A 94 -3.89 -1.24 -6.05
C GLY A 94 -2.56 -0.54 -6.35
N ILE A 95 -2.57 0.39 -7.31
CA ILE A 95 -1.39 1.22 -7.63
C ILE A 95 -1.13 2.19 -6.48
N ALA A 96 -2.16 2.85 -5.97
CA ALA A 96 -2.02 3.79 -4.86
C ALA A 96 -1.42 3.12 -3.61
N ILE A 97 -1.88 1.92 -3.26
CA ILE A 97 -1.36 1.18 -2.11
C ILE A 97 0.05 0.62 -2.36
N LEU A 98 0.37 0.26 -3.62
CA LEU A 98 1.72 -0.14 -4.01
C LEU A 98 2.73 1.00 -3.78
N VAL A 99 2.40 2.23 -4.23
CA VAL A 99 3.27 3.39 -4.08
C VAL A 99 3.44 3.76 -2.60
N LEU A 100 2.35 3.76 -1.84
CA LEU A 100 2.39 3.98 -0.38
C LEU A 100 3.21 2.92 0.36
N GLY A 101 3.03 1.65 -0.02
CA GLY A 101 3.80 0.54 0.53
C GLY A 101 5.29 0.66 0.19
N GLY A 102 5.63 1.03 -1.04
CA GLY A 102 7.01 1.21 -1.48
C GLY A 102 7.72 2.36 -0.74
N LEU A 103 7.01 3.46 -0.49
CA LEU A 103 7.52 4.57 0.32
C LEU A 103 7.74 4.17 1.79
N SER A 104 7.01 3.16 2.28
CA SER A 104 7.10 2.65 3.65
C SER A 104 7.69 1.23 3.74
N ILE A 105 8.52 0.82 2.77
CA ILE A 105 8.99 -0.58 2.63
C ILE A 105 9.76 -1.11 3.86
N THR A 106 10.34 -0.22 4.66
CA THR A 106 11.07 -0.58 5.88
C THR A 106 10.17 -1.02 7.02
N SER A 107 8.86 -0.86 6.90
CA SER A 107 7.89 -1.24 7.92
C SER A 107 7.06 -2.46 7.51
N ILE A 108 6.58 -3.20 8.51
CA ILE A 108 5.73 -4.39 8.31
C ILE A 108 4.45 -4.01 7.55
N HIS A 109 3.83 -2.87 7.89
CA HIS A 109 2.63 -2.43 7.18
C HIS A 109 2.91 -2.04 5.72
N GLY A 110 4.08 -1.46 5.42
CA GLY A 110 4.47 -1.08 4.07
C GLY A 110 4.69 -2.30 3.19
N ILE A 111 5.36 -3.34 3.72
CA ILE A 111 5.53 -4.63 3.02
C ILE A 111 4.17 -5.26 2.68
N LEU A 112 3.23 -5.27 3.63
CA LEU A 112 1.87 -5.79 3.39
C LEU A 112 1.15 -5.02 2.29
N TRP A 113 1.29 -3.69 2.27
CA TRP A 113 0.76 -2.82 1.23
C TRP A 113 1.37 -3.04 -0.15
N VAL A 114 2.69 -3.30 -0.23
CA VAL A 114 3.34 -3.68 -1.49
C VAL A 114 2.79 -5.00 -2.00
N ILE A 115 2.70 -6.02 -1.14
CA ILE A 115 2.18 -7.34 -1.54
C ILE A 115 0.73 -7.22 -2.02
N ALA A 116 -0.11 -6.47 -1.31
CA ALA A 116 -1.50 -6.22 -1.72
C ALA A 116 -1.57 -5.49 -3.08
N GLY A 117 -0.69 -4.50 -3.30
CA GLY A 117 -0.59 -3.77 -4.56
C GLY A 117 -0.18 -4.66 -5.72
N ILE A 118 0.91 -5.43 -5.58
CA ILE A 118 1.38 -6.38 -6.61
C ILE A 118 0.31 -7.42 -6.90
N MET A 119 -0.35 -7.99 -5.88
CA MET A 119 -1.41 -8.98 -6.06
C MET A 119 -2.60 -8.40 -6.82
N THR A 120 -2.96 -7.14 -6.55
CA THR A 120 -4.02 -6.44 -7.29
C THR A 120 -3.65 -6.25 -8.76
N LEU A 121 -2.39 -5.91 -9.06
CA LEU A 121 -1.91 -5.64 -10.43
C LEU A 121 -1.69 -6.91 -11.25
N THR A 122 -1.04 -7.91 -10.66
CA THR A 122 -0.73 -9.19 -11.33
C THR A 122 -1.98 -10.02 -11.62
N ARG A 123 -3.01 -9.89 -10.79
CA ARG A 123 -4.31 -10.56 -11.03
C ARG A 123 -5.07 -9.97 -12.22
N THR A 124 -4.78 -8.74 -12.62
CA THR A 124 -5.31 -8.16 -13.87
C THR A 124 -4.62 -8.73 -15.10
N ASN A 125 -3.33 -9.08 -15.00
CA ASN A 125 -2.60 -9.68 -16.13
C ASN A 125 -3.04 -11.11 -16.45
N LYS A 126 -3.63 -11.84 -15.50
CA LYS A 126 -4.28 -13.13 -15.80
C LYS A 126 -5.51 -13.03 -16.69
N ILE A 127 -6.02 -11.82 -16.96
CA ILE A 127 -7.08 -11.62 -17.96
C ILE A 127 -6.50 -11.60 -19.40
N ASN A 128 -5.19 -11.42 -19.57
CA ASN A 128 -4.51 -11.51 -20.87
C ASN A 128 -3.83 -12.88 -21.13
N GLU A 129 -3.94 -13.83 -20.20
CA GLU A 129 -3.61 -15.26 -20.40
C GLU A 129 -4.87 -16.09 -20.10
N ASN A 130 -5.98 -15.70 -20.71
CA ASN A 130 -7.29 -16.28 -20.41
C ASN A 130 -7.45 -17.60 -21.18
N PRO A 131 -7.61 -18.77 -20.54
CA PRO A 131 -8.00 -20.00 -21.25
C PRO A 131 -9.36 -19.88 -21.95
N ASP A 132 -10.20 -18.91 -21.52
CA ASP A 132 -11.44 -18.55 -22.23
C ASP A 132 -11.21 -17.77 -23.53
N LEU A 133 -10.08 -17.06 -23.69
CA LEU A 133 -9.69 -16.49 -25.00
C LEU A 133 -9.14 -17.57 -25.90
N LEU A 134 -8.43 -18.56 -25.35
CA LEU A 134 -7.92 -19.69 -26.15
C LEU A 134 -9.09 -20.47 -26.75
N THR A 135 -10.18 -20.70 -26.00
CA THR A 135 -11.40 -21.33 -26.52
C THR A 135 -12.15 -20.43 -27.50
N ASP A 136 -12.22 -19.12 -27.26
CA ASP A 136 -12.88 -18.17 -28.17
C ASP A 136 -12.10 -18.04 -29.49
N ASP A 137 -10.78 -17.90 -29.42
CA ASP A 137 -9.85 -17.86 -30.56
C ASP A 137 -9.83 -19.21 -31.31
N LEU A 138 -9.87 -20.36 -30.62
CA LEU A 138 -10.04 -21.68 -31.25
C LEU A 138 -11.40 -21.81 -31.92
N SER A 139 -12.46 -21.26 -31.33
CA SER A 139 -13.80 -21.29 -31.92
C SER A 139 -13.88 -20.42 -33.18
N HIS A 140 -13.23 -19.26 -33.15
CA HIS A 140 -13.10 -18.35 -34.28
C HIS A 140 -12.23 -18.96 -35.38
N LEU A 141 -11.10 -19.59 -35.02
CA LEU A 141 -10.22 -20.31 -35.94
C LEU A 141 -10.96 -21.48 -36.61
N LYS A 142 -11.78 -22.23 -35.86
CA LYS A 142 -12.63 -23.29 -36.40
C LYS A 142 -13.69 -22.73 -37.36
N LYS A 143 -14.31 -21.60 -37.01
CA LYS A 143 -15.28 -20.92 -37.88
C LYS A 143 -14.66 -20.48 -39.21
N LEU A 144 -13.45 -19.93 -39.20
CA LEU A 144 -12.73 -19.56 -40.43
C LEU A 144 -12.41 -20.78 -41.31
N TYR A 145 -12.12 -21.93 -40.71
CA TYR A 145 -11.95 -23.19 -41.43
C TYR A 145 -13.28 -23.69 -42.02
N ASP A 146 -14.36 -23.68 -41.24
CA ASP A 146 -15.70 -24.11 -41.66
C ASP A 146 -16.26 -23.19 -42.78
N GLU A 147 -15.90 -21.90 -42.78
CA GLU A 147 -16.22 -20.93 -43.84
C GLU A 147 -15.29 -21.04 -45.08
N GLY A 148 -14.28 -21.91 -45.05
CA GLY A 148 -13.33 -22.10 -46.15
C GLY A 148 -12.34 -20.95 -46.36
N MET A 149 -12.23 -20.05 -45.38
CA MET A 149 -11.35 -18.87 -45.43
C MET A 149 -9.87 -19.21 -45.17
N ILE A 150 -9.62 -20.35 -44.53
CA ILE A 150 -8.27 -20.89 -44.26
C ILE A 150 -8.19 -22.36 -44.65
N THR A 151 -7.00 -22.81 -45.00
CA THR A 151 -6.74 -24.21 -45.36
C THR A 151 -6.60 -25.10 -44.12
N LYS A 152 -6.79 -26.41 -44.28
CA LYS A 152 -6.65 -27.40 -43.20
C LYS A 152 -5.26 -27.35 -42.55
N ASP A 153 -4.22 -27.16 -43.35
CA ASP A 153 -2.84 -27.12 -42.89
C ASP A 153 -2.56 -25.87 -42.03
N GLU A 154 -3.14 -24.72 -42.40
CA GLU A 154 -3.03 -23.48 -41.63
C GLU A 154 -3.80 -23.56 -40.30
N TYR A 155 -4.96 -24.21 -40.30
CA TYR A 155 -5.73 -24.48 -39.10
C TYR A 155 -4.96 -25.37 -38.11
N GLU A 156 -4.42 -26.51 -38.58
CA GLU A 156 -3.68 -27.44 -37.73
C GLU A 156 -2.37 -26.83 -37.20
N LYS A 157 -1.67 -26.03 -38.00
CA LYS A 157 -0.45 -25.33 -37.60
C LYS A 157 -0.72 -24.33 -36.46
N LYS A 158 -1.71 -23.44 -36.62
CA LYS A 158 -2.05 -22.44 -35.59
C LYS A 158 -2.61 -23.09 -34.32
N LYS A 159 -3.43 -24.12 -34.47
CA LYS A 159 -3.95 -24.90 -33.33
C LYS A 159 -2.83 -25.52 -32.50
N ASN A 160 -1.82 -26.12 -33.15
CA ASN A 160 -0.69 -26.73 -32.46
C ASN A 160 0.26 -25.69 -31.84
N GLU A 161 0.38 -24.51 -32.45
CA GLU A 161 1.16 -23.39 -31.90
C GLU A 161 0.53 -22.87 -30.61
N TRP A 162 -0.80 -22.82 -30.51
CA TRP A 162 -1.51 -22.32 -29.33
C TRP A 162 -1.68 -23.35 -28.20
N LEU A 163 -1.66 -24.65 -28.52
CA LEU A 163 -1.83 -25.73 -27.53
C LEU A 163 -0.53 -26.25 -26.91
N ASN A 164 0.64 -25.90 -27.46
CA ASN A 164 1.96 -26.39 -27.01
C ASN A 164 2.77 -25.35 -26.20
N PHE A 165 2.12 -24.33 -25.62
CA PHE A 165 2.74 -23.40 -24.67
C PHE A 165 2.51 -23.84 -23.21
#